data_AF-A0A7S0NQG7-F1
#
_entry.id   AF-A0A7S0NQG7-F1
#
_cell.length_a   1.000
_cell.length_b   1.000
_cell.length_c   1.000
_cell.angle_alpha   90.00
_cell.angle_beta   90.00
_cell.angle_gamma   90.00
#
_symmetry.space_group_name_H-M   'P 1'
#
loop_
_entity.id
_entity.type
_entity.pdbx_description
1 polymer ?
#
loop_
_entity_poly.entity_id
_entity_poly.type
_entity_poly.pdbx_seq_one_letter_code
_entity_poly.pdbx_strand_id
1 'polypeptide(L)'
;SNAPSLMRKPNLLAVGAAAALSPWFSDLQDQHGFAAKTSKLTGSFTWPVNVSFEALLDEFVPPAELDATVINIGANDGKRHDPCYTLLADRNYGGIMFEGDPNFKKRLVKNMNKVNTSGRVRISWGYVAPSGIGEAIRRGLGELNFPGASSGSTQLRPDAFKVDVDSFDLPLVRSTLTAGIRPKVIMVEINSDLPPPLQWTVEYHERFMFDFDGTAMRGFFGASLDAWHTMLLSNDYGLVALELGTRAGGANEHNAWFVSGDRLRSAGVELPTWRAMVKSYWRAQLAWQPILTPLKSGALGAAEVGPRCLTIGGSSFGTGLGTHFDKRDLGPRIACPFHTLRRYAHASCHNSTAVAVGTPSELSPSDWRLWAQYSVALAAPRAREAAYMFAGEVIESIKRVACTTLGFHGARQDPRICASSTALAESKKHAAVRCA
;
A
#
# COMPACT_ATOMS: atom_id res chain seq x y z
N SER A 1 -3.79 2.39 -65.40
CA SER A 1 -5.13 2.86 -65.01
C SER A 1 -5.90 1.68 -64.43
N ASN A 2 -6.49 1.90 -63.24
CA ASN A 2 -7.45 1.04 -62.52
C ASN A 2 -6.95 -0.23 -61.81
N ALA A 3 -6.69 -0.10 -60.51
CA ALA A 3 -6.89 -1.16 -59.52
C ALA A 3 -7.68 -0.56 -58.34
N PRO A 4 -8.83 -1.13 -57.92
CA PRO A 4 -9.51 -0.71 -56.70
C PRO A 4 -9.04 -1.57 -55.52
N SER A 5 -8.37 -0.91 -54.57
CA SER A 5 -8.09 -1.40 -53.23
C SER A 5 -9.39 -1.42 -52.42
N LEU A 6 -9.91 -2.62 -52.15
CA LEU A 6 -10.99 -2.86 -51.21
C LEU A 6 -10.44 -2.80 -49.77
N MET A 7 -10.41 -1.60 -49.19
CA MET A 7 -10.32 -1.46 -47.74
C MET A 7 -11.63 -1.99 -47.12
N ARG A 8 -11.58 -3.22 -46.61
CA ARG A 8 -12.59 -3.71 -45.67
C ARG A 8 -12.45 -2.91 -44.38
N LYS A 9 -13.46 -2.10 -44.06
CA LYS A 9 -13.63 -1.52 -42.72
C LYS A 9 -13.66 -2.67 -41.70
N PRO A 10 -12.92 -2.59 -40.59
CA PRO A 10 -13.10 -3.56 -39.51
C PRO A 10 -14.53 -3.41 -39.00
N ASN A 11 -15.25 -4.53 -38.97
CA ASN A 11 -16.51 -4.63 -38.26
C ASN A 11 -16.23 -4.27 -36.79
N LEU A 12 -16.74 -3.12 -36.35
CA LEU A 12 -16.99 -2.81 -34.95
C LEU A 12 -18.01 -3.83 -34.45
N LEU A 13 -17.51 -5.01 -34.06
CA LEU A 13 -18.27 -5.97 -33.28
C LEU A 13 -18.74 -5.24 -32.03
N ALA A 14 -20.05 -5.34 -31.79
CA ALA A 14 -20.75 -4.72 -30.70
C ALA A 14 -19.93 -4.85 -29.41
N VAL A 15 -19.55 -3.70 -28.84
CA VAL A 15 -19.09 -3.62 -27.46
C VAL A 15 -20.24 -4.18 -26.63
N GLY A 16 -20.07 -5.42 -26.14
CA GLY A 16 -21.04 -6.05 -25.27
C GLY A 16 -21.36 -5.10 -24.13
N ALA A 17 -22.65 -4.95 -23.79
CA ALA A 17 -23.06 -4.12 -22.67
C ALA A 17 -22.21 -4.48 -21.46
N ALA A 18 -21.45 -3.51 -20.94
CA ALA A 18 -20.64 -3.71 -19.75
C ALA A 18 -21.54 -4.30 -18.67
N ALA A 19 -21.13 -5.44 -18.11
CA ALA A 19 -21.85 -6.01 -16.98
C ALA A 19 -21.94 -4.93 -15.89
N ALA A 20 -23.14 -4.69 -15.36
CA ALA A 20 -23.29 -3.75 -14.27
C ALA A 20 -22.45 -4.24 -13.10
N LEU A 21 -21.60 -3.36 -12.56
CA LEU A 21 -20.84 -3.62 -11.34
C LEU A 21 -21.78 -4.05 -10.23
N SER A 22 -21.30 -4.93 -9.36
CA SER A 22 -22.11 -5.35 -8.22
C SER A 22 -22.40 -4.16 -7.29
N PRO A 23 -23.51 -4.22 -6.52
CA PRO A 23 -23.81 -3.20 -5.51
C PRO A 23 -22.69 -3.05 -4.48
N TRP A 24 -22.06 -4.16 -4.05
CA TRP A 24 -21.01 -4.12 -3.04
C TRP A 24 -19.78 -3.34 -3.53
N PHE A 25 -19.39 -3.50 -4.80
CA PHE A 25 -18.25 -2.79 -5.36
C PHE A 25 -18.57 -1.32 -5.62
N SER A 26 -19.81 -1.00 -6.01
CA SER A 26 -20.26 0.39 -6.12
C SER A 26 -20.20 1.10 -4.76
N ASP A 27 -20.68 0.43 -3.70
CA ASP A 27 -20.59 0.92 -2.33
C ASP A 27 -19.14 1.12 -1.90
N LEU A 28 -18.25 0.16 -2.24
CA LEU A 28 -16.81 0.27 -1.99
C LEU A 28 -16.21 1.52 -2.65
N GLN A 29 -16.53 1.75 -3.93
CA GLN A 29 -16.06 2.92 -4.66
C GLN A 29 -16.57 4.23 -4.07
N ASP A 30 -17.83 4.27 -3.65
CA ASP A 30 -18.40 5.42 -2.97
C ASP A 30 -17.74 5.67 -1.61
N GLN A 31 -17.47 4.62 -0.84
CA GLN A 31 -16.79 4.68 0.46
C GLN A 31 -15.36 5.24 0.33
N HIS A 32 -14.56 4.70 -0.60
CA HIS A 32 -13.22 5.21 -0.87
C HIS A 32 -13.20 6.53 -1.66
N GLY A 33 -14.33 6.95 -2.25
CA GLY A 33 -14.38 8.20 -3.01
C GLY A 33 -13.74 8.11 -4.38
N PHE A 34 -13.71 6.91 -4.94
CA PHE A 34 -13.44 6.67 -6.35
C PHE A 34 -14.59 7.19 -7.22
N ALA A 35 -15.83 7.04 -6.76
CA ALA A 35 -17.02 7.51 -7.47
C ALA A 35 -17.33 9.00 -7.21
N ALA A 36 -17.80 9.69 -8.25
CA ALA A 36 -18.08 11.13 -8.23
C ALA A 36 -19.44 11.49 -7.59
N LYS A 37 -20.32 10.51 -7.36
CA LYS A 37 -21.68 10.73 -6.85
C LYS A 37 -21.65 11.02 -5.35
N THR A 38 -21.41 12.30 -5.08
CA THR A 38 -21.73 12.99 -3.83
C THR A 38 -23.25 13.04 -3.66
N SER A 39 -23.86 11.96 -3.16
CA SER A 39 -25.19 12.03 -2.56
C SER A 39 -25.07 11.69 -1.08
N LYS A 40 -25.87 12.37 -0.26
CA LYS A 40 -25.82 12.35 1.20
C LYS A 40 -25.64 10.92 1.73
N LEU A 41 -24.46 10.62 2.27
CA LEU A 41 -24.20 9.40 3.05
C LEU A 41 -25.17 9.41 4.24
N THR A 42 -26.29 8.72 4.09
CA THR A 42 -27.37 8.63 5.09
C THR A 42 -27.46 7.26 5.73
N GLY A 43 -26.64 6.30 5.28
CA GLY A 43 -26.51 4.96 5.88
C GLY A 43 -25.40 4.90 6.92
N SER A 44 -25.58 4.05 7.94
CA SER A 44 -24.53 3.74 8.92
C SER A 44 -23.34 3.09 8.20
N PHE A 45 -22.27 3.85 8.05
CA PHE A 45 -21.00 3.39 7.51
C PHE A 45 -20.37 2.36 8.45
N THR A 46 -20.04 1.16 7.97
CA THR A 46 -19.22 0.20 8.74
C THR A 46 -17.81 0.18 8.17
N TRP A 47 -16.96 1.05 8.69
CA TRP A 47 -15.51 0.88 8.56
C TRP A 47 -15.00 -0.09 9.63
N PRO A 48 -13.97 -0.89 9.35
CA PRO A 48 -13.24 -1.01 8.09
C PRO A 48 -14.00 -1.77 7.01
N VAL A 49 -13.60 -1.51 5.76
CA VAL A 49 -14.06 -2.26 4.59
C VAL A 49 -13.43 -3.64 4.62
N ASN A 50 -14.25 -4.69 4.56
CA ASN A 50 -13.77 -6.04 4.34
C ASN A 50 -13.56 -6.25 2.84
N VAL A 51 -12.31 -6.15 2.39
CA VAL A 51 -11.91 -6.56 1.04
C VAL A 51 -11.15 -7.86 1.13
N SER A 52 -11.37 -8.76 0.17
CA SER A 52 -10.67 -10.03 0.08
C SER A 52 -10.34 -10.35 -1.36
N PHE A 53 -9.43 -11.31 -1.57
CA PHE A 53 -9.16 -11.80 -2.92
C PHE A 53 -10.40 -12.43 -3.55
N GLU A 54 -11.22 -13.17 -2.79
CA GLU A 54 -12.45 -13.78 -3.29
C GLU A 54 -13.39 -12.75 -3.91
N ALA A 55 -13.66 -11.66 -3.17
CA ALA A 55 -14.58 -10.63 -3.62
C ALA A 55 -14.06 -9.97 -4.91
N LEU A 56 -12.77 -9.64 -4.96
CA LEU A 56 -12.17 -9.02 -6.14
C LEU A 56 -12.08 -9.96 -7.34
N LEU A 57 -11.78 -11.25 -7.12
CA LEU A 57 -11.76 -12.25 -8.19
C LEU A 57 -13.16 -12.50 -8.74
N ASP A 58 -14.18 -12.60 -7.88
CA ASP A 58 -15.58 -12.77 -8.31
C ASP A 58 -16.09 -11.58 -9.13
N GLU A 59 -15.64 -10.36 -8.80
CA GLU A 59 -16.03 -9.13 -9.51
C GLU A 59 -15.30 -8.97 -10.85
N PHE A 60 -14.00 -9.23 -10.88
CA PHE A 60 -13.14 -8.80 -12.00
C PHE A 60 -12.60 -9.92 -12.88
N VAL A 61 -12.76 -11.19 -12.46
CA VAL A 61 -12.19 -12.33 -13.20
C VAL A 61 -13.29 -13.32 -13.54
N PRO A 62 -13.64 -13.47 -14.83
CA PRO A 62 -14.59 -14.49 -15.25
C PRO A 62 -14.16 -15.89 -14.79
N PRO A 63 -15.08 -16.77 -14.34
CA PRO A 63 -14.72 -18.08 -13.82
C PRO A 63 -13.88 -18.94 -14.80
N ALA A 64 -14.13 -18.80 -16.10
CA ALA A 64 -13.39 -19.50 -17.15
C ALA A 64 -11.92 -19.04 -17.30
N GLU A 65 -11.56 -17.92 -16.69
CA GLU A 65 -10.22 -17.34 -16.73
C GLU A 65 -9.47 -17.50 -15.40
N LEU A 66 -10.03 -18.17 -14.39
CA LEU A 66 -9.34 -18.43 -13.12
C LEU A 66 -8.33 -19.58 -13.27
N ASP A 67 -7.10 -19.36 -12.80
CA ASP A 67 -6.04 -20.38 -12.81
C ASP A 67 -5.94 -21.15 -11.48
N ALA A 68 -6.77 -20.76 -10.50
CA ALA A 68 -6.74 -21.18 -9.10
C ALA A 68 -5.34 -21.09 -8.48
N THR A 69 -4.59 -20.01 -8.79
CA THR A 69 -3.17 -19.85 -8.43
C THR A 69 -2.94 -18.66 -7.50
N VAL A 70 -2.26 -18.90 -6.38
CA VAL A 70 -1.86 -17.89 -5.40
C VAL A 70 -0.33 -17.79 -5.29
N ILE A 71 0.17 -16.57 -5.12
CA ILE A 71 1.52 -16.31 -4.63
C ILE A 71 1.41 -15.52 -3.34
N ASN A 72 2.08 -15.97 -2.29
CA ASN A 72 2.10 -15.30 -1.00
C ASN A 72 3.55 -15.13 -0.53
N ILE A 73 4.03 -13.90 -0.49
CA ILE A 73 5.36 -13.55 0.01
C ILE A 73 5.23 -12.90 1.38
N GLY A 74 5.86 -13.50 2.39
CA GLY A 74 5.59 -13.14 3.79
C GLY A 74 4.35 -13.86 4.29
N ALA A 75 4.37 -15.18 4.18
CA ALA A 75 3.22 -16.02 4.48
C ALA A 75 2.92 -16.10 5.99
N ASN A 76 3.89 -15.79 6.86
CA ASN A 76 3.77 -15.91 8.31
C ASN A 76 3.29 -17.34 8.66
N ASP A 77 2.20 -17.50 9.42
CA ASP A 77 1.58 -18.79 9.71
C ASP A 77 0.59 -19.27 8.63
N GLY A 78 0.40 -18.49 7.57
CA GLY A 78 -0.43 -18.77 6.41
C GLY A 78 -1.92 -18.79 6.70
N LYS A 79 -2.36 -18.25 7.85
CA LYS A 79 -3.77 -18.32 8.26
C LYS A 79 -4.25 -17.07 8.96
N ARG A 80 -3.53 -16.60 9.98
CA ARG A 80 -3.97 -15.49 10.81
C ARG A 80 -3.76 -14.19 10.02
N HIS A 81 -4.86 -13.49 9.75
CA HIS A 81 -4.88 -12.27 8.94
C HIS A 81 -4.29 -12.44 7.52
N ASP A 82 -4.24 -13.68 7.02
CA ASP A 82 -3.73 -13.96 5.68
C ASP A 82 -4.90 -14.05 4.69
N PRO A 83 -5.08 -13.08 3.78
CA PRO A 83 -6.18 -13.09 2.82
C PRO A 83 -6.06 -14.20 1.78
N CYS A 84 -4.91 -14.88 1.67
CA CYS A 84 -4.78 -16.04 0.80
C CYS A 84 -5.44 -17.29 1.40
N TYR A 85 -5.65 -17.35 2.72
CA TYR A 85 -6.08 -18.58 3.39
C TYR A 85 -7.44 -19.07 2.93
N THR A 86 -8.41 -18.17 2.73
CA THR A 86 -9.77 -18.51 2.29
C THR A 86 -9.79 -19.04 0.85
N LEU A 87 -8.92 -18.55 -0.04
CA LEU A 87 -8.76 -19.14 -1.37
C LEU A 87 -8.29 -20.60 -1.30
N LEU A 88 -7.34 -20.88 -0.42
CA LEU A 88 -6.79 -22.23 -0.23
C LEU A 88 -7.81 -23.16 0.46
N ALA A 89 -8.41 -22.70 1.55
CA ALA A 89 -9.29 -23.50 2.39
C ALA A 89 -10.67 -23.76 1.76
N ASP A 90 -11.25 -22.72 1.15
CA ASP A 90 -12.66 -22.74 0.75
C ASP A 90 -12.84 -22.88 -0.77
N ARG A 91 -11.83 -22.49 -1.55
CA ARG A 91 -11.88 -22.52 -3.03
C ARG A 91 -10.90 -23.50 -3.68
N ASN A 92 -10.16 -24.27 -2.88
CA ASN A 92 -9.20 -25.26 -3.36
C ASN A 92 -8.16 -24.67 -4.35
N TYR A 93 -7.76 -23.42 -4.11
CA TYR A 93 -6.63 -22.84 -4.83
C TYR A 93 -5.35 -23.53 -4.40
N GLY A 94 -4.35 -23.51 -5.27
CA GLY A 94 -2.99 -23.87 -4.92
C GLY A 94 -2.04 -22.70 -5.16
N GLY A 95 -0.76 -22.92 -4.88
CA GLY A 95 0.23 -21.87 -5.05
C GLY A 95 1.49 -22.07 -4.24
N ILE A 96 2.24 -20.98 -4.12
CA ILE A 96 3.50 -20.95 -3.38
C ILE A 96 3.46 -19.92 -2.25
N MET A 97 3.90 -20.35 -1.07
CA MET A 97 3.97 -19.57 0.16
C MET A 97 5.46 -19.40 0.52
N PHE A 98 5.96 -18.16 0.53
CA PHE A 98 7.33 -17.84 0.94
C PHE A 98 7.37 -17.35 2.38
N GLU A 99 8.25 -17.94 3.19
CA GLU A 99 8.46 -17.53 4.58
C GLU A 99 9.94 -17.64 4.97
N GLY A 100 10.48 -16.55 5.52
CA GLY A 100 11.90 -16.41 5.88
C GLY A 100 12.18 -16.58 7.37
N ASP A 101 11.23 -16.22 8.25
CA ASP A 101 11.39 -16.30 9.69
C ASP A 101 11.13 -17.75 10.19
N PRO A 102 12.15 -18.40 10.79
CA PRO A 102 12.01 -19.75 11.34
C PRO A 102 10.94 -19.86 12.44
N ASN A 103 10.54 -18.77 13.09
CA ASN A 103 9.51 -18.76 14.14
C ASN A 103 8.13 -19.14 13.62
N PHE A 104 7.83 -18.88 12.35
CA PHE A 104 6.55 -19.24 11.74
C PHE A 104 6.54 -20.65 11.16
N LYS A 105 7.72 -21.25 10.91
CA LYS A 105 7.88 -22.52 10.19
C LYS A 105 6.94 -23.64 10.65
N LYS A 106 6.92 -23.92 11.95
CA LYS A 106 6.08 -24.99 12.51
C LYS A 106 4.58 -24.71 12.32
N ARG A 107 4.15 -23.46 12.51
CA ARG A 107 2.73 -23.08 12.38
C ARG A 107 2.29 -23.06 10.91
N LEU A 108 3.11 -22.51 10.03
CA LEU A 108 2.84 -22.48 8.60
C LEU A 108 2.69 -23.89 8.02
N VAL A 109 3.63 -24.80 8.29
CA VAL A 109 3.49 -26.21 7.85
C VAL A 109 2.20 -26.83 8.36
N LYS A 110 1.91 -26.66 9.65
CA LYS A 110 0.69 -27.21 10.27
C LYS A 110 -0.57 -26.67 9.61
N ASN A 111 -0.62 -25.37 9.30
CA ASN A 111 -1.79 -24.73 8.71
C ASN A 111 -1.94 -25.10 7.23
N MET A 112 -0.85 -25.07 6.46
CA MET A 112 -0.86 -25.41 5.03
C MET A 112 -1.19 -26.89 4.80
N ASN A 113 -0.70 -27.82 5.63
CA ASN A 113 -1.05 -29.24 5.49
C ASN A 113 -2.56 -29.51 5.65
N LYS A 114 -3.29 -28.65 6.36
CA LYS A 114 -4.76 -28.80 6.51
C LYS A 114 -5.52 -28.42 5.25
N VAL A 115 -5.00 -27.47 4.48
CA VAL A 115 -5.66 -26.93 3.27
C VAL A 115 -5.05 -27.51 1.99
N ASN A 116 -3.86 -28.10 2.05
CA ASN A 116 -3.17 -28.72 0.93
C ASN A 116 -3.68 -30.14 0.61
N THR A 117 -4.99 -30.34 0.59
CA THR A 117 -5.59 -31.66 0.30
C THR A 117 -5.36 -32.09 -1.14
N SER A 118 -5.20 -31.15 -2.05
CA SER A 118 -4.93 -31.39 -3.47
C SER A 118 -3.44 -31.58 -3.81
N GLY A 119 -2.54 -31.39 -2.85
CA GLY A 119 -1.09 -31.39 -3.09
C GLY A 119 -0.59 -30.19 -3.91
N ARG A 120 -1.43 -29.19 -4.16
CA ARG A 120 -1.12 -28.00 -4.99
C ARG A 120 -0.59 -26.79 -4.21
N VAL A 121 -0.27 -26.93 -2.93
CA VAL A 121 0.36 -25.88 -2.12
C VAL A 121 1.80 -26.25 -1.82
N ARG A 122 2.72 -25.32 -2.09
CA ARG A 122 4.14 -25.44 -1.74
C ARG A 122 4.53 -24.35 -0.75
N ILE A 123 5.33 -24.73 0.25
CA ILE A 123 6.04 -23.77 1.09
C ILE A 123 7.49 -23.68 0.62
N SER A 124 7.96 -22.46 0.37
CA SER A 124 9.35 -22.13 0.08
C SER A 124 9.97 -21.45 1.29
N TRP A 125 11.00 -22.08 1.87
CA TRP A 125 11.68 -21.56 3.05
C TRP A 125 12.86 -20.66 2.69
N GLY A 126 13.02 -19.62 3.48
CA GLY A 126 14.16 -18.71 3.43
C GLY A 126 13.76 -17.32 2.95
N TYR A 127 14.64 -16.37 3.26
CA TYR A 127 14.48 -14.98 2.80
C TYR A 127 14.52 -14.92 1.28
N VAL A 128 13.65 -14.09 0.72
CA VAL A 128 13.61 -13.80 -0.71
C VAL A 128 14.33 -12.51 -1.02
N ALA A 129 14.97 -12.45 -2.18
CA ALA A 129 15.63 -11.26 -2.70
C ALA A 129 15.02 -10.87 -4.05
N PRO A 130 14.97 -9.56 -4.38
CA PRO A 130 14.44 -9.11 -5.67
C PRO A 130 15.15 -9.72 -6.89
N SER A 131 16.44 -10.06 -6.79
CA SER A 131 17.20 -10.64 -7.90
C SER A 131 16.80 -12.06 -8.28
N GLY A 132 16.20 -12.83 -7.36
CA GLY A 132 15.87 -14.25 -7.56
C GLY A 132 14.38 -14.59 -7.47
N ILE A 133 13.52 -13.66 -7.04
CA ILE A 133 12.12 -13.95 -6.73
C ILE A 133 11.33 -14.48 -7.94
N GLY A 134 11.57 -13.93 -9.13
CA GLY A 134 10.88 -14.37 -10.35
C GLY A 134 11.17 -15.82 -10.72
N GLU A 135 12.44 -16.24 -10.62
CA GLU A 135 12.83 -17.64 -10.88
C GLU A 135 12.27 -18.56 -9.79
N ALA A 136 12.34 -18.15 -8.53
CA ALA A 136 11.82 -18.93 -7.41
C ALA A 136 10.32 -19.20 -7.54
N ILE A 137 9.53 -18.21 -7.94
CA ILE A 137 8.09 -18.35 -8.23
C ILE A 137 7.88 -19.34 -9.38
N ARG A 138 8.55 -19.14 -10.52
CA ARG A 138 8.36 -20.00 -11.71
C ARG A 138 8.71 -21.45 -11.44
N ARG A 139 9.86 -21.69 -10.80
CA ARG A 139 10.29 -23.03 -10.39
C ARG A 139 9.25 -23.67 -9.48
N GLY A 140 8.83 -22.96 -8.42
CA GLY A 140 7.90 -23.53 -7.45
C GLY A 140 6.51 -23.80 -7.99
N LEU A 141 5.99 -22.96 -8.89
CA LEU A 141 4.72 -23.22 -9.57
C LEU A 141 4.85 -24.29 -10.67
N GLY A 142 6.02 -24.39 -11.31
CA GLY A 142 6.33 -25.44 -12.28
C GLY A 142 6.35 -26.83 -11.64
N GLU A 143 6.92 -26.96 -10.45
CA GLU A 143 6.89 -28.20 -9.65
C GLU A 143 5.46 -28.62 -9.26
N LEU A 144 4.51 -27.68 -9.22
CA LEU A 144 3.09 -27.91 -8.94
C LEU A 144 2.25 -28.07 -10.22
N ASN A 145 2.87 -28.08 -11.39
CA ASN A 145 2.24 -28.21 -12.71
C ASN A 145 1.19 -27.12 -13.01
N PHE A 146 1.39 -25.89 -12.54
CA PHE A 146 0.50 -24.79 -12.91
C PHE A 146 0.66 -24.38 -14.38
N PRO A 147 -0.44 -24.04 -15.07
CA PRO A 147 -0.38 -23.53 -16.45
C PRO A 147 0.54 -22.31 -16.57
N GLY A 148 1.35 -22.29 -17.62
CA GLY A 148 2.26 -21.16 -17.89
C GLY A 148 3.48 -21.07 -16.95
N ALA A 149 3.67 -22.00 -16.02
CA ALA A 149 4.86 -22.05 -15.17
C ALA A 149 6.06 -22.77 -15.84
N SER A 150 5.81 -23.52 -16.92
CA SER A 150 6.85 -24.18 -17.72
C SER A 150 7.65 -23.17 -18.57
N SER A 151 8.91 -23.50 -18.88
CA SER A 151 9.94 -22.60 -19.44
C SER A 151 9.65 -21.95 -20.79
N GLY A 152 8.51 -22.26 -21.43
CA GLY A 152 8.09 -21.68 -22.70
C GLY A 152 7.11 -20.50 -22.59
N SER A 153 6.44 -20.31 -21.44
CA SER A 153 5.49 -19.19 -21.30
C SER A 153 6.22 -17.91 -20.89
N THR A 154 6.10 -16.88 -21.73
CA THR A 154 6.63 -15.55 -21.43
C THR A 154 5.89 -14.88 -20.29
N GLN A 155 4.63 -15.24 -20.04
CA GLN A 155 3.79 -14.62 -19.03
C GLN A 155 3.11 -15.65 -18.13
N LEU A 156 3.22 -15.44 -16.82
CA LEU A 156 2.48 -16.18 -15.80
C LEU A 156 1.41 -15.23 -15.24
N ARG A 157 0.17 -15.70 -15.02
CA ARG A 157 -0.94 -14.85 -14.58
C ARG A 157 -1.66 -15.38 -13.33
N PRO A 158 -1.00 -15.39 -12.16
CA PRO A 158 -1.63 -15.84 -10.92
C PRO A 158 -2.92 -15.06 -10.64
N ASP A 159 -3.89 -15.67 -9.98
CA ASP A 159 -5.13 -14.97 -9.64
C ASP A 159 -4.88 -13.97 -8.51
N ALA A 160 -4.18 -14.40 -7.47
CA ALA A 160 -3.90 -13.61 -6.28
C ALA A 160 -2.40 -13.52 -5.99
N PHE A 161 -1.93 -12.33 -5.65
CA PHE A 161 -0.56 -12.08 -5.20
C PHE A 161 -0.54 -11.20 -3.94
N LYS A 162 -0.11 -11.76 -2.81
CA LYS A 162 0.18 -11.04 -1.57
C LYS A 162 1.69 -10.80 -1.43
N VAL A 163 2.07 -9.59 -1.02
CA VAL A 163 3.39 -9.29 -0.45
C VAL A 163 3.22 -8.53 0.85
N ASP A 164 3.93 -8.98 1.88
CA ASP A 164 3.86 -8.43 3.23
C ASP A 164 5.06 -8.98 4.03
N VAL A 165 6.23 -8.40 3.81
CA VAL A 165 7.50 -8.77 4.46
C VAL A 165 8.04 -7.66 5.36
N ASP A 166 7.19 -6.68 5.68
CA ASP A 166 7.46 -5.52 6.52
C ASP A 166 8.71 -4.71 6.09
N SER A 167 9.21 -4.85 4.85
CA SER A 167 10.56 -4.39 4.50
C SER A 167 10.63 -3.84 3.09
N PHE A 168 11.29 -4.54 2.17
CA PHE A 168 11.51 -4.11 0.79
C PHE A 168 10.45 -4.70 -0.15
N ASP A 169 9.17 -4.59 0.24
CA ASP A 169 8.01 -5.12 -0.47
C ASP A 169 7.93 -4.63 -1.92
N LEU A 170 8.12 -3.33 -2.14
CA LEU A 170 8.01 -2.72 -3.47
C LEU A 170 9.09 -3.25 -4.43
N PRO A 171 10.38 -3.33 -4.06
CA PRO A 171 11.38 -4.05 -4.85
C PRO A 171 11.01 -5.49 -5.21
N LEU A 172 10.41 -6.27 -4.30
CA LEU A 172 9.99 -7.64 -4.59
C LEU A 172 8.88 -7.69 -5.65
N VAL A 173 7.87 -6.83 -5.53
CA VAL A 173 6.79 -6.75 -6.54
C VAL A 173 7.33 -6.27 -7.88
N ARG A 174 8.17 -5.24 -7.89
CA ARG A 174 8.80 -4.72 -9.12
C ARG A 174 9.57 -5.82 -9.86
N SER A 175 10.38 -6.61 -9.15
CA SER A 175 11.10 -7.74 -9.73
C SER A 175 10.17 -8.85 -10.22
N THR A 176 9.11 -9.15 -9.48
CA THR A 176 8.10 -10.15 -9.87
C THR A 176 7.42 -9.76 -11.19
N LEU A 177 6.97 -8.51 -11.29
CA LEU A 177 6.36 -7.93 -12.48
C LEU A 177 7.34 -7.89 -13.67
N THR A 178 8.60 -7.53 -13.43
CA THR A 178 9.67 -7.51 -14.45
C THR A 178 9.98 -8.91 -14.99
N ALA A 179 9.83 -9.94 -14.15
CA ALA A 179 9.99 -11.34 -14.55
C ALA A 179 8.80 -11.89 -15.36
N GLY A 180 7.85 -11.06 -15.79
CA GLY A 180 6.69 -11.47 -16.60
C GLY A 180 5.59 -12.16 -15.79
N ILE A 181 5.61 -12.06 -14.47
CA ILE A 181 4.54 -12.56 -13.60
C ILE A 181 3.55 -11.42 -13.44
N ARG A 182 2.32 -11.59 -13.94
CA ARG A 182 1.29 -10.55 -14.03
C ARG A 182 0.02 -11.01 -13.33
N PRO A 183 -0.03 -10.93 -11.98
CA PRO A 183 -1.19 -11.33 -11.21
C PRO A 183 -2.46 -10.57 -11.62
N LYS A 184 -3.64 -11.15 -11.40
CA LYS A 184 -4.92 -10.48 -11.71
C LYS A 184 -5.30 -9.52 -10.58
N VAL A 185 -5.05 -9.92 -9.33
CA VAL A 185 -5.23 -9.11 -8.13
C VAL A 185 -3.95 -9.12 -7.29
N ILE A 186 -3.55 -7.95 -6.81
CA ILE A 186 -2.38 -7.76 -5.95
C ILE A 186 -2.85 -7.12 -4.63
N MET A 187 -2.42 -7.68 -3.52
CA MET A 187 -2.50 -7.08 -2.20
C MET A 187 -1.08 -6.75 -1.74
N VAL A 188 -0.88 -5.52 -1.27
CA VAL A 188 0.39 -5.07 -0.69
C VAL A 188 0.14 -4.41 0.67
N GLU A 189 1.07 -4.59 1.60
CA GLU A 189 1.11 -3.76 2.80
C GLU A 189 1.62 -2.34 2.44
N ILE A 190 1.00 -1.32 3.04
CA ILE A 190 1.37 0.09 2.88
C ILE A 190 1.83 0.69 4.19
N ASN A 191 2.83 1.55 4.10
CA ASN A 191 3.19 2.44 5.18
C ASN A 191 2.20 3.61 5.21
N SER A 192 1.15 3.49 6.02
CA SER A 192 0.06 4.47 6.10
C SER A 192 0.45 5.80 6.77
N ASP A 193 1.66 5.90 7.33
CA ASP A 193 2.17 7.10 8.02
C ASP A 193 2.67 8.16 7.06
N LEU A 194 2.94 7.75 5.83
CA LEU A 194 3.59 8.55 4.82
C LEU A 194 2.53 9.04 3.84
N PRO A 195 2.01 10.27 4.03
CA PRO A 195 0.90 10.75 3.23
C PRO A 195 1.38 11.08 1.81
N PRO A 196 0.50 10.97 0.81
CA PRO A 196 0.73 11.58 -0.49
C PRO A 196 1.03 13.10 -0.35
N PRO A 197 1.91 13.69 -1.18
CA PRO A 197 2.57 13.10 -2.34
C PRO A 197 3.90 12.39 -2.03
N LEU A 198 4.17 12.03 -0.77
CA LEU A 198 5.47 11.44 -0.42
C LEU A 198 5.60 10.04 -1.03
N GLN A 199 6.53 9.87 -1.95
CA GLN A 199 6.94 8.57 -2.46
C GLN A 199 8.11 8.05 -1.65
N TRP A 200 7.86 7.00 -0.87
CA TRP A 200 8.85 6.37 -0.01
C TRP A 200 8.85 4.86 -0.25
N THR A 201 10.03 4.26 -0.22
CA THR A 201 10.21 2.81 -0.26
C THR A 201 11.48 2.45 0.51
N VAL A 202 11.45 1.36 1.24
CA VAL A 202 12.67 0.69 1.68
C VAL A 202 13.25 -0.07 0.49
N GLU A 203 14.47 0.27 0.10
CA GLU A 203 15.18 -0.43 -0.97
C GLU A 203 15.91 -1.66 -0.42
N TYR A 204 16.09 -2.67 -1.27
CA TYR A 204 16.76 -3.91 -0.87
C TYR A 204 18.24 -3.68 -0.57
N HIS A 205 18.70 -4.26 0.54
CA HIS A 205 20.12 -4.41 0.84
C HIS A 205 20.33 -5.77 1.49
N GLU A 206 21.30 -6.56 1.03
CA GLU A 206 21.50 -7.97 1.48
C GLU A 206 21.75 -8.12 3.00
N ARG A 207 22.35 -7.09 3.61
CA ARG A 207 22.58 -7.00 5.07
C ARG A 207 21.44 -6.37 5.87
N PHE A 208 20.35 -5.96 5.23
CA PHE A 208 19.19 -5.42 5.93
C PHE A 208 18.35 -6.57 6.47
N MET A 209 18.05 -6.51 7.76
CA MET A 209 17.08 -7.39 8.41
C MET A 209 16.05 -6.51 9.10
N PHE A 210 14.76 -6.84 8.91
CA PHE A 210 13.70 -6.17 9.63
C PHE A 210 13.78 -6.52 11.11
N ASP A 211 13.74 -5.50 11.96
CA ASP A 211 13.82 -5.64 13.41
C ASP A 211 12.45 -5.31 14.02
N PHE A 212 11.66 -6.36 14.24
CA PHE A 212 10.34 -6.27 14.86
C PHE A 212 10.40 -5.72 16.29
N ASP A 213 11.49 -5.96 17.02
CA ASP A 213 11.63 -5.56 18.42
C ASP A 213 12.25 -4.15 18.58
N GLY A 214 12.77 -3.57 17.49
CA GLY A 214 13.54 -2.33 17.51
C GLY A 214 13.03 -1.21 16.60
N THR A 215 13.89 -0.75 15.69
CA THR A 215 13.71 0.48 14.90
C THR A 215 12.74 0.34 13.73
N ALA A 216 12.51 -0.86 13.24
CA ALA A 216 11.84 -1.05 11.96
C ALA A 216 10.31 -0.90 12.08
N MET A 217 9.76 -1.30 13.23
CA MET A 217 8.38 -0.96 13.66
C MET A 217 8.14 0.53 13.92
N ARG A 218 9.15 1.39 13.69
CA ARG A 218 9.09 2.83 13.94
C ARG A 218 8.85 3.66 12.68
N GLY A 219 7.93 3.19 11.82
CA GLY A 219 7.59 3.85 10.55
C GLY A 219 8.61 3.64 9.42
N PHE A 220 9.59 2.75 9.60
CA PHE A 220 10.61 2.40 8.60
C PHE A 220 10.33 1.00 8.02
N PHE A 221 9.24 0.88 7.27
CA PHE A 221 8.86 -0.37 6.61
C PHE A 221 8.18 -0.09 5.27
N GLY A 222 8.18 -1.10 4.41
CA GLY A 222 7.44 -1.16 3.16
C GLY A 222 7.63 0.05 2.24
N ALA A 223 6.51 0.51 1.69
CA ALA A 223 6.44 1.68 0.83
C ALA A 223 5.19 2.51 1.12
N SER A 224 5.25 3.81 0.81
CA SER A 224 4.07 4.68 0.90
C SER A 224 3.06 4.32 -0.18
N LEU A 225 1.79 4.64 0.06
CA LEU A 225 0.73 4.39 -0.94
C LEU A 225 0.99 5.12 -2.26
N ASP A 226 1.61 6.31 -2.24
CA ASP A 226 1.95 7.04 -3.46
C ASP A 226 3.01 6.30 -4.30
N ALA A 227 4.03 5.73 -3.65
CA ALA A 227 5.04 4.92 -4.32
C ALA A 227 4.43 3.65 -4.94
N TRP A 228 3.57 2.96 -4.18
CA TRP A 228 2.82 1.80 -4.68
C TRP A 228 1.95 2.14 -5.89
N HIS A 229 1.11 3.18 -5.76
CA HIS A 229 0.22 3.62 -6.82
C HIS A 229 0.99 3.99 -8.09
N THR A 230 2.10 4.74 -7.96
CA THR A 230 2.93 5.12 -9.11
C THR A 230 3.53 3.90 -9.81
N MET A 231 4.11 2.97 -9.04
CA MET A 231 4.74 1.77 -9.58
C MET A 231 3.72 0.84 -10.25
N LEU A 232 2.60 0.57 -9.59
CA LEU A 232 1.57 -0.34 -10.08
C LEU A 232 0.76 0.26 -11.24
N LEU A 233 0.45 1.56 -11.21
CA LEU A 233 -0.21 2.23 -12.33
C LEU A 233 0.65 2.18 -13.60
N SER A 234 1.98 2.35 -13.47
CA SER A 234 2.92 2.22 -14.61
C SER A 234 3.00 0.79 -15.18
N ASN A 235 2.53 -0.19 -14.40
CA ASN A 235 2.43 -1.59 -14.80
C ASN A 235 0.99 -2.00 -15.16
N ASP A 236 0.10 -1.02 -15.41
CA ASP A 236 -1.31 -1.24 -15.74
C ASP A 236 -2.08 -1.95 -14.62
N TYR A 237 -1.98 -1.45 -13.39
CA TYR A 237 -2.82 -1.87 -12.25
C TYR A 237 -3.51 -0.66 -11.61
N GLY A 238 -4.77 -0.83 -11.23
CA GLY A 238 -5.57 0.21 -10.57
C GLY A 238 -5.85 -0.11 -9.11
N LEU A 239 -5.70 0.89 -8.23
CA LEU A 239 -6.08 0.80 -6.82
C LEU A 239 -7.62 0.70 -6.67
N VAL A 240 -8.11 -0.40 -6.10
CA VAL A 240 -9.56 -0.61 -5.92
C VAL A 240 -10.02 -0.45 -4.48
N ALA A 241 -9.13 -0.62 -3.50
CA ALA A 241 -9.47 -0.50 -2.09
C ALA A 241 -8.26 -0.23 -1.19
N LEU A 242 -8.57 0.27 0.01
CA LEU A 242 -7.64 0.39 1.12
C LEU A 242 -8.25 -0.26 2.37
N GLU A 243 -7.45 -0.99 3.12
CA GLU A 243 -7.83 -1.56 4.41
C GLU A 243 -6.92 -0.96 5.47
N LEU A 244 -7.44 0.01 6.24
CA LEU A 244 -6.73 0.60 7.38
C LEU A 244 -7.45 0.18 8.66
N GLY A 245 -6.88 -0.80 9.36
CA GLY A 245 -7.40 -1.44 10.56
C GLY A 245 -8.42 -2.55 10.29
N THR A 246 -8.68 -3.38 11.29
CA THR A 246 -9.68 -4.47 11.23
C THR A 246 -10.86 -4.23 12.17
N ARG A 247 -12.06 -4.69 11.78
CA ARG A 247 -13.28 -4.57 12.59
C ARG A 247 -13.20 -5.37 13.89
N ALA A 248 -12.34 -6.39 13.90
CA ALA A 248 -12.12 -7.28 15.03
C ALA A 248 -11.22 -6.69 16.14
N GLY A 249 -10.77 -5.43 16.00
CA GLY A 249 -10.14 -4.68 17.10
C GLY A 249 -8.79 -5.22 17.59
N GLY A 250 -8.14 -6.11 16.82
CA GLY A 250 -6.93 -6.82 17.27
C GLY A 250 -5.72 -6.75 16.34
N ALA A 251 -5.90 -6.39 15.07
CA ALA A 251 -4.81 -6.25 14.10
C ALA A 251 -4.94 -4.93 13.34
N ASN A 252 -3.84 -4.17 13.33
CA ASN A 252 -3.68 -2.95 12.54
C ASN A 252 -3.14 -3.35 11.17
N GLU A 253 -4.01 -3.89 10.32
CA GLU A 253 -3.68 -4.17 8.93
C GLU A 253 -3.65 -2.85 8.15
N HIS A 254 -2.69 -2.69 7.25
CA HIS A 254 -2.58 -1.52 6.38
C HIS A 254 -2.41 -1.96 4.93
N ASN A 255 -3.47 -2.51 4.34
CA ASN A 255 -3.39 -3.11 3.00
C ASN A 255 -3.89 -2.17 1.91
N ALA A 256 -3.30 -2.28 0.73
CA ALA A 256 -3.82 -1.71 -0.50
C ALA A 256 -4.06 -2.80 -1.54
N TRP A 257 -5.19 -2.71 -2.23
CA TRP A 257 -5.65 -3.72 -3.16
C TRP A 257 -5.66 -3.16 -4.57
N PHE A 258 -5.05 -3.90 -5.49
CA PHE A 258 -4.90 -3.51 -6.88
C PHE A 258 -5.42 -4.61 -7.80
N VAL A 259 -6.05 -4.21 -8.90
CA VAL A 259 -6.55 -5.11 -9.95
C VAL A 259 -5.88 -4.74 -11.26
N SER A 260 -5.54 -5.73 -12.08
CA SER A 260 -4.91 -5.46 -13.38
C SER A 260 -5.86 -4.69 -14.30
N GLY A 261 -5.31 -3.78 -15.10
CA GLY A 261 -6.05 -2.82 -15.89
C GLY A 261 -6.89 -3.47 -16.98
N ASP A 262 -6.44 -4.59 -17.54
CA ASP A 262 -7.25 -5.39 -18.46
C ASP A 262 -8.52 -5.94 -17.81
N ARG A 263 -8.46 -6.31 -16.53
CA ARG A 263 -9.63 -6.79 -15.76
C ARG A 263 -10.57 -5.66 -15.40
N LEU A 264 -10.03 -4.53 -14.93
CA LEU A 264 -10.82 -3.32 -14.67
C LEU A 264 -11.56 -2.85 -15.92
N ARG A 265 -10.85 -2.72 -17.05
CA ARG A 265 -11.46 -2.28 -18.33
C ARG A 265 -12.49 -3.28 -18.86
N SER A 266 -12.27 -4.59 -18.68
CA SER A 266 -13.26 -5.62 -19.04
C SER A 266 -14.55 -5.49 -18.23
N ALA A 267 -14.46 -5.00 -16.99
CA ALA A 267 -15.59 -4.67 -16.13
C ALA A 267 -16.14 -3.24 -16.35
N GLY A 268 -15.64 -2.48 -17.33
CA GLY A 268 -16.04 -1.10 -17.58
C GLY A 268 -15.55 -0.10 -16.53
N VAL A 269 -14.50 -0.45 -15.78
CA VAL A 269 -13.86 0.40 -14.76
C VAL A 269 -12.57 0.98 -15.31
N GLU A 270 -12.46 2.31 -15.25
CA GLU A 270 -11.23 3.01 -15.60
C GLU A 270 -10.18 2.89 -14.49
N LEU A 271 -8.91 2.99 -14.86
CA LEU A 271 -7.84 3.06 -13.87
C LEU A 271 -8.01 4.30 -12.98
N PRO A 272 -7.97 4.17 -11.65
CA PRO A 272 -8.07 5.31 -10.75
C PRO A 272 -6.93 6.31 -11.01
N THR A 273 -7.29 7.58 -11.03
CA THR A 273 -6.29 8.65 -11.11
C THR A 273 -5.54 8.81 -9.79
N TRP A 274 -4.36 9.43 -9.82
CA TRP A 274 -3.63 9.81 -8.61
C TRP A 274 -4.49 10.63 -7.63
N ARG A 275 -5.33 11.55 -8.15
CA ARG A 275 -6.26 12.31 -7.30
C ARG A 275 -7.30 11.42 -6.61
N ALA A 276 -7.76 10.36 -7.27
CA ALA A 276 -8.70 9.42 -6.66
C ALA A 276 -8.02 8.60 -5.55
N MET A 277 -6.77 8.18 -5.75
CA MET A 277 -5.94 7.56 -4.71
C MET A 277 -5.79 8.49 -3.49
N VAL A 278 -5.42 9.77 -3.70
CA VAL A 278 -5.25 10.74 -2.60
C VAL A 278 -6.52 10.91 -1.78
N LYS A 279 -7.68 11.00 -2.44
CA LYS A 279 -8.97 11.07 -1.74
C LYS A 279 -9.24 9.81 -0.92
N SER A 280 -8.96 8.65 -1.50
CA SER A 280 -9.16 7.33 -0.86
C SER A 280 -8.30 7.18 0.38
N TYR A 281 -7.02 7.57 0.29
CA TYR A 281 -6.09 7.58 1.41
C TYR A 281 -6.63 8.39 2.59
N TRP A 282 -6.99 9.66 2.37
CA TRP A 282 -7.42 10.53 3.46
C TRP A 282 -8.77 10.16 4.04
N ARG A 283 -9.68 9.62 3.21
CA ARG A 283 -10.94 9.04 3.70
C ARG A 283 -10.67 7.87 4.62
N ALA A 284 -9.83 6.93 4.19
CA ALA A 284 -9.47 5.76 4.99
C ALA A 284 -8.79 6.18 6.31
N GLN A 285 -7.80 7.08 6.23
CA GLN A 285 -7.01 7.54 7.38
C GLN A 285 -7.88 8.19 8.48
N LEU A 286 -8.87 8.99 8.09
CA LEU A 286 -9.76 9.68 9.02
C LEU A 286 -10.94 8.83 9.47
N ALA A 287 -11.40 7.88 8.64
CA ALA A 287 -12.38 6.88 9.05
C ALA A 287 -11.86 5.96 10.16
N TRP A 288 -10.55 5.68 10.18
CA TRP A 288 -9.93 4.80 11.16
C TRP A 288 -9.74 5.44 12.55
N GLN A 289 -9.54 6.76 12.64
CA GLN A 289 -9.18 7.43 13.90
C GLN A 289 -10.17 7.32 15.06
N PRO A 290 -11.50 7.42 14.84
CA PRO A 290 -12.48 7.23 15.91
C PRO A 290 -12.42 5.84 16.55
N ILE A 291 -11.89 4.82 15.86
CA ILE A 291 -11.80 3.44 16.36
C ILE A 291 -10.67 3.30 17.38
N LEU A 292 -9.53 3.96 17.16
CA LEU A 292 -8.36 3.87 18.04
C LEU A 292 -8.47 4.67 19.33
N THR A 293 -9.39 5.64 19.36
CA THR A 293 -9.65 6.44 20.56
C THR A 293 -11.08 6.21 20.98
N PRO A 294 -11.36 5.24 21.88
CA PRO A 294 -12.60 5.24 22.61
C PRO A 294 -12.64 6.58 23.34
N LEU A 295 -13.43 7.52 22.81
CA LEU A 295 -13.72 8.77 23.46
C LEU A 295 -14.29 8.38 24.83
N LYS A 296 -13.48 8.49 25.88
CA LYS A 296 -14.03 8.58 27.24
C LYS A 296 -14.97 9.76 27.16
N SER A 297 -16.26 9.48 27.24
CA SER A 297 -17.35 10.43 27.11
C SER A 297 -17.13 11.59 28.09
N GLY A 298 -16.62 12.71 27.59
CA GLY A 298 -16.39 13.92 28.37
C GLY A 298 -14.99 14.49 28.21
N ALA A 299 -14.90 15.68 27.63
CA ALA A 299 -13.74 16.58 27.63
C ALA A 299 -12.60 16.31 26.63
N LEU A 300 -12.93 16.31 25.33
CA LEU A 300 -12.09 17.03 24.37
C LEU A 300 -12.91 18.19 23.83
N GLY A 301 -12.56 19.42 24.22
CA GLY A 301 -13.09 20.61 23.57
C GLY A 301 -12.77 20.55 22.08
N ALA A 302 -13.54 21.26 21.25
CA ALA A 302 -13.46 21.27 19.79
C ALA A 302 -12.10 21.72 19.17
N ALA A 303 -11.04 21.82 19.96
CA ALA A 303 -9.70 22.16 19.53
C ALA A 303 -8.95 20.92 19.01
N GLU A 304 -8.72 20.91 17.69
CA GLU A 304 -7.72 20.10 16.97
C GLU A 304 -7.91 18.57 16.93
N VAL A 305 -9.06 18.11 16.45
CA VAL A 305 -9.18 16.72 15.97
C VAL A 305 -8.65 16.62 14.53
N GLY A 306 -7.34 16.82 14.37
CA GLY A 306 -6.62 16.52 13.13
C GLY A 306 -6.08 15.08 13.14
N PRO A 307 -5.64 14.55 11.99
CA PRO A 307 -5.05 13.25 11.91
C PRO A 307 -3.81 13.14 12.78
N ARG A 308 -3.85 12.19 13.70
CA ARG A 308 -2.70 11.87 14.55
C ARG A 308 -1.69 11.10 13.70
N CYS A 309 -0.41 11.31 13.96
CA CYS A 309 0.59 10.34 13.52
C CYS A 309 0.43 9.11 14.41
N LEU A 310 -0.09 8.02 13.84
CA LEU A 310 -0.66 6.90 14.60
C LEU A 310 0.36 5.81 14.95
N THR A 311 1.53 5.82 14.33
CA THR A 311 2.19 4.53 14.02
C THR A 311 3.65 4.52 14.39
N ILE A 312 3.92 5.09 15.56
CA ILE A 312 4.77 4.38 16.49
C ILE A 312 4.16 4.47 17.89
N GLY A 313 3.54 3.37 18.33
CA GLY A 313 3.06 3.19 19.70
C GLY A 313 1.61 3.62 19.91
N GLY A 314 0.66 2.72 19.60
CA GLY A 314 -0.74 3.07 19.79
C GLY A 314 -1.74 1.95 20.04
N SER A 315 -1.46 0.67 19.79
CA SER A 315 -2.43 -0.39 20.13
C SER A 315 -1.89 -1.76 19.76
N SER A 316 -1.34 -2.50 20.72
CA SER A 316 -1.51 -3.98 20.91
C SER A 316 -0.36 -4.67 21.64
N PHE A 317 0.85 -4.11 21.68
CA PHE A 317 1.94 -4.64 22.51
C PHE A 317 1.92 -3.99 23.91
N GLY A 318 1.22 -4.65 24.84
CA GLY A 318 1.12 -4.39 26.29
C GLY A 318 1.66 -3.07 26.82
N THR A 319 0.78 -2.10 27.08
CA THR A 319 0.85 -1.01 28.09
C THR A 319 2.15 -0.21 28.30
N GLY A 320 3.21 -0.35 27.50
CA GLY A 320 4.53 0.23 27.78
C GLY A 320 5.22 0.96 26.62
N LEU A 321 4.71 0.90 25.40
CA LEU A 321 5.39 1.44 24.20
C LEU A 321 4.53 2.46 23.42
N GLY A 322 3.62 3.16 24.11
CA GLY A 322 2.71 4.14 23.52
C GLY A 322 3.24 5.59 23.41
N THR A 323 4.55 5.82 23.53
CA THR A 323 5.12 7.18 23.62
C THR A 323 6.07 7.55 22.47
N HIS A 324 6.12 6.79 21.38
CA HIS A 324 7.19 6.95 20.39
C HIS A 324 7.04 8.13 19.41
N PHE A 325 6.05 9.00 19.60
CA PHE A 325 6.11 10.40 19.17
C PHE A 325 5.60 11.36 20.27
N ASP A 326 5.46 10.90 21.52
CA ASP A 326 5.15 11.79 22.64
C ASP A 326 6.33 12.76 22.82
N LYS A 327 6.02 14.06 22.84
CA LYS A 327 6.99 15.16 22.84
C LYS A 327 8.03 15.06 23.97
N ARG A 328 7.76 14.26 24.99
CA ARG A 328 8.57 14.13 26.21
C ARG A 328 9.83 13.28 26.02
N ASP A 329 9.81 12.25 25.17
CA ASP A 329 10.92 11.28 25.07
C ASP A 329 11.86 11.53 23.87
N LEU A 330 11.43 12.32 22.88
CA LEU A 330 12.12 12.43 21.59
C LEU A 330 12.70 13.81 21.28
N GLY A 331 12.64 14.71 22.27
CA GLY A 331 13.07 16.09 22.13
C GLY A 331 12.17 16.91 21.17
N PRO A 332 12.36 18.24 21.11
CA PRO A 332 11.45 19.18 20.45
C PRO A 332 11.43 19.12 18.90
N ARG A 333 11.88 18.03 18.24
CA ARG A 333 12.24 18.05 16.80
C ARG A 333 11.76 16.89 15.93
N ILE A 334 10.94 15.96 16.42
CA ILE A 334 10.37 14.93 15.55
C ILE A 334 9.05 15.41 14.98
N ALA A 335 9.01 15.62 13.65
CA ALA A 335 7.87 16.20 12.98
C ALA A 335 6.93 15.10 12.49
N CYS A 336 5.69 15.13 12.97
CA CYS A 336 4.61 14.27 12.48
C CYS A 336 4.38 14.53 10.97
N PRO A 337 4.52 13.53 10.07
CA PRO A 337 4.37 13.73 8.63
C PRO A 337 3.09 14.47 8.22
N PHE A 338 1.97 14.24 8.89
CA PHE A 338 0.72 14.96 8.60
C PHE A 338 0.83 16.46 8.96
N HIS A 339 1.34 16.80 10.14
CA HIS A 339 1.55 18.20 10.51
C HIS A 339 2.57 18.88 9.58
N THR A 340 3.63 18.16 9.20
CA THR A 340 4.63 18.62 8.24
C THR A 340 3.98 18.92 6.88
N LEU A 341 3.14 18.01 6.37
CA LEU A 341 2.37 18.21 5.13
C LEU A 341 1.53 19.48 5.19
N ARG A 342 0.71 19.64 6.24
CA ARG A 342 -0.14 20.83 6.42
C ARG A 342 0.69 22.12 6.38
N ARG A 343 1.79 22.18 7.12
CA ARG A 343 2.64 23.37 7.19
C ARG A 343 3.22 23.74 5.81
N TYR A 344 3.78 22.78 5.08
CA TYR A 344 4.36 23.05 3.76
C TYR A 344 3.31 23.32 2.69
N ALA A 345 2.12 22.71 2.78
CA ALA A 345 1.00 23.01 1.90
C ALA A 345 0.46 24.45 2.13
N HIS A 346 0.40 24.92 3.37
CA HIS A 346 0.05 26.33 3.64
C HIS A 346 1.10 27.29 3.07
N ALA A 347 2.38 27.02 3.31
CA ALA A 347 3.47 27.86 2.82
C ALA A 347 3.49 27.97 1.29
N SER A 348 3.17 26.89 0.57
CA SER A 348 3.13 26.90 -0.90
C SER A 348 1.91 27.66 -1.47
N CYS A 349 0.82 27.78 -0.70
CA CYS A 349 -0.37 28.52 -1.11
C CYS A 349 -0.25 30.04 -0.94
N HIS A 350 0.44 30.52 0.11
CA HIS A 350 0.56 31.96 0.40
C HIS A 350 1.33 32.76 -0.66
N ASN A 351 2.17 32.10 -1.46
CA ASN A 351 2.90 32.74 -2.56
C ASN A 351 2.10 32.79 -3.88
N SER A 352 0.85 32.33 -3.91
CA SER A 352 0.01 32.38 -5.12
C SER A 352 -1.29 33.14 -4.84
N THR A 353 -1.48 34.26 -5.53
CA THR A 353 -2.72 35.04 -5.54
C THR A 353 -3.90 34.32 -6.22
N ALA A 354 -3.74 33.05 -6.64
CA ALA A 354 -4.54 32.46 -7.71
C ALA A 354 -5.22 31.11 -7.42
N VAL A 355 -5.28 30.63 -6.18
CA VAL A 355 -6.14 29.47 -5.88
C VAL A 355 -7.02 29.78 -4.70
N ALA A 356 -8.28 30.10 -5.01
CA ALA A 356 -9.39 30.01 -4.08
C ALA A 356 -9.63 28.54 -3.73
N VAL A 357 -8.67 27.92 -3.04
CA VAL A 357 -9.03 26.89 -2.08
C VAL A 357 -9.88 27.66 -1.09
N GLY A 358 -11.15 27.28 -0.90
CA GLY A 358 -12.04 27.94 0.07
C GLY A 358 -11.24 28.23 1.33
N THR A 359 -11.33 29.46 1.83
CA THR A 359 -10.47 29.94 2.92
C THR A 359 -10.41 28.85 3.99
N PRO A 360 -9.21 28.35 4.37
CA PRO A 360 -9.05 27.21 5.29
C PRO A 360 -9.82 27.32 6.61
N SER A 361 -10.34 28.51 6.93
CA SER A 361 -11.26 28.78 8.03
C SER A 361 -12.60 28.03 7.96
N GLU A 362 -13.02 27.51 6.80
CA GLU A 362 -14.33 26.84 6.65
C GLU A 362 -14.30 25.32 6.83
N LEU A 363 -13.13 24.66 6.65
CA LEU A 363 -13.03 23.20 6.74
C LEU A 363 -12.42 22.79 8.08
N SER A 364 -13.15 21.92 8.81
CA SER A 364 -12.64 21.31 10.05
C SER A 364 -11.36 20.52 9.78
N PRO A 365 -10.35 20.52 10.69
CA PRO A 365 -9.20 19.61 10.63
C PRO A 365 -9.56 18.12 10.54
N SER A 366 -10.80 17.77 10.89
CA SER A 366 -11.37 16.41 10.75
C SER A 366 -11.94 16.12 9.36
N ASP A 367 -12.00 17.10 8.44
CA ASP A 367 -12.46 16.89 7.08
C ASP A 367 -11.32 16.35 6.20
N TRP A 368 -11.50 15.13 5.71
CA TRP A 368 -10.54 14.47 4.80
C TRP A 368 -10.30 15.27 3.52
N ARG A 369 -11.27 16.09 3.10
CA ARG A 369 -11.13 16.93 1.89
C ARG A 369 -10.01 17.96 2.06
N LEU A 370 -9.85 18.53 3.25
CA LEU A 370 -8.80 19.51 3.54
C LEU A 370 -7.41 18.86 3.41
N TRP A 371 -7.26 17.65 3.94
CA TRP A 371 -6.02 16.90 3.86
C TRP A 371 -5.68 16.44 2.44
N ALA A 372 -6.68 15.99 1.69
CA ALA A 372 -6.53 15.70 0.27
C ALA A 372 -6.12 16.95 -0.52
N GLN A 373 -6.68 18.13 -0.19
CA GLN A 373 -6.26 19.40 -0.80
C GLN A 373 -4.80 19.74 -0.47
N TYR A 374 -4.32 19.50 0.76
CA TYR A 374 -2.91 19.69 1.09
C TYR A 374 -1.99 18.80 0.27
N SER A 375 -2.30 17.52 0.12
CA SER A 375 -1.54 16.60 -0.74
C SER A 375 -1.48 17.10 -2.19
N VAL A 376 -2.64 17.49 -2.75
CA VAL A 376 -2.73 18.00 -4.13
C VAL A 376 -1.98 19.33 -4.29
N ALA A 377 -2.08 20.24 -3.32
CA ALA A 377 -1.40 21.52 -3.36
C ALA A 377 0.11 21.35 -3.33
N LEU A 378 0.61 20.43 -2.50
CA LEU A 378 2.04 20.15 -2.37
C LEU A 378 2.60 19.40 -3.59
N ALA A 379 1.80 18.59 -4.27
CA ALA A 379 2.18 17.88 -5.50
C ALA A 379 2.26 18.78 -6.74
N ALA A 380 1.74 20.01 -6.66
CA ALA A 380 1.73 20.92 -7.81
C ALA A 380 3.17 21.31 -8.22
N PRO A 381 3.49 21.43 -9.53
CA PRO A 381 4.85 21.80 -9.98
C PRO A 381 5.40 23.08 -9.33
N ARG A 382 4.53 24.06 -9.08
CA ARG A 382 4.87 25.32 -8.40
C ARG A 382 5.27 25.16 -6.92
N ALA A 383 4.88 24.06 -6.29
CA ALA A 383 5.19 23.75 -4.89
C ALA A 383 6.42 22.86 -4.73
N ARG A 384 7.21 22.64 -5.81
CA ARG A 384 8.35 21.72 -5.84
C ARG A 384 9.34 21.94 -4.68
N GLU A 385 9.70 23.19 -4.38
CA GLU A 385 10.61 23.49 -3.27
C GLU A 385 10.00 23.12 -1.91
N ALA A 386 8.74 23.48 -1.67
CA ALA A 386 8.03 23.11 -0.45
C ALA A 386 7.88 21.59 -0.31
N ALA A 387 7.64 20.87 -1.42
CA ALA A 387 7.56 19.41 -1.44
C ALA A 387 8.90 18.75 -1.07
N TYR A 388 10.04 19.29 -1.56
CA TYR A 388 11.36 18.80 -1.15
C TYR A 388 11.65 19.05 0.33
N MET A 389 11.28 20.23 0.84
CA MET A 389 11.46 20.55 2.26
C MET A 389 10.57 19.66 3.15
N PHE A 390 9.33 19.42 2.75
CA PHE A 390 8.43 18.45 3.37
C PHE A 390 9.06 17.04 3.43
N ALA A 391 9.51 16.51 2.28
CA ALA A 391 10.12 15.19 2.22
C ALA A 391 11.39 15.12 3.09
N GLY A 392 12.27 16.12 3.00
CA GLY A 392 13.50 16.17 3.79
C GLY A 392 13.23 16.13 5.29
N GLU A 393 12.24 16.88 5.77
CA GLU A 393 11.91 16.89 7.21
C GLU A 393 11.25 15.60 7.70
N VAL A 394 10.41 14.96 6.87
CA VAL A 394 9.87 13.63 7.17
C VAL A 394 11.00 12.60 7.26
N ILE A 395 11.92 12.60 6.30
CA ILE A 395 13.08 11.69 6.28
C ILE A 395 13.94 11.89 7.52
N GLU A 396 14.26 13.13 7.87
CA GLU A 396 15.06 13.42 9.06
C GLU A 396 14.33 13.02 10.36
N SER A 397 13.01 13.11 10.39
CA SER A 397 12.20 12.62 11.52
C SER A 397 12.30 11.10 11.66
N ILE A 398 12.12 10.37 10.56
CA ILE A 398 12.25 8.90 10.53
C ILE A 398 13.66 8.46 10.95
N LYS A 399 14.71 9.08 10.38
CA LYS A 399 16.11 8.79 10.73
C LYS A 399 16.39 9.01 12.21
N ARG A 400 15.90 10.10 12.80
CA ARG A 400 16.09 10.39 14.23
C ARG A 400 15.51 9.28 15.09
N VAL A 401 14.29 8.85 14.77
CA VAL A 401 13.67 7.75 15.51
C VAL A 401 14.50 6.46 15.37
N ALA A 402 14.94 6.13 14.15
CA ALA A 402 15.80 4.97 13.92
C ALA A 402 17.10 5.07 14.75
N CYS A 403 17.77 6.22 14.75
CA CYS A 403 19.04 6.42 15.44
C CYS A 403 18.95 6.44 16.97
N THR A 404 17.90 7.03 17.55
CA THR A 404 17.73 7.08 19.01
C THR A 404 17.46 5.71 19.61
N THR A 405 16.79 4.83 18.87
CA THR A 405 16.39 3.49 19.37
C THR A 405 17.57 2.52 19.41
N LEU A 406 18.54 2.64 18.50
CA LEU A 406 19.73 1.77 18.44
C LEU A 406 20.69 1.95 19.64
N GLY A 407 20.45 2.93 20.51
CA GLY A 407 21.28 3.21 21.68
C GLY A 407 21.14 2.22 22.85
N PHE A 408 20.22 1.24 22.79
CA PHE A 408 19.89 0.42 23.97
C PHE A 408 20.57 -0.95 24.09
N HIS A 409 21.20 -1.50 23.05
CA HIS A 409 21.81 -2.84 23.13
C HIS A 409 23.15 -2.98 22.40
N GLY A 410 24.22 -2.39 22.94
CA GLY A 410 25.61 -2.86 22.78
C GLY A 410 26.23 -2.97 21.37
N ALA A 411 25.47 -2.76 20.29
CA ALA A 411 25.94 -2.78 18.92
C ALA A 411 26.59 -1.43 18.62
N ARG A 412 27.84 -1.46 18.13
CA ARG A 412 28.54 -0.26 17.67
C ARG A 412 27.67 0.43 16.62
N GLN A 413 27.13 1.60 16.95
CA GLN A 413 26.48 2.47 15.97
C GLN A 413 27.44 2.65 14.78
N ASP A 414 26.97 2.45 13.55
CA ASP A 414 27.70 2.98 12.40
C ASP A 414 27.48 4.50 12.41
N PRO A 415 28.49 5.31 12.78
CA PRO A 415 28.32 6.75 12.88
C PRO A 415 27.92 7.38 11.54
N ARG A 416 28.08 6.68 10.40
CA ARG A 416 27.67 7.16 9.08
C ARG A 416 26.15 7.21 8.88
N ILE A 417 25.39 6.36 9.58
CA ILE A 417 23.92 6.33 9.46
C ILE A 417 23.28 7.45 10.30
N CYS A 418 23.90 7.77 11.44
CA CYS A 418 23.38 8.75 12.41
C CYS A 418 24.12 10.09 12.42
N ALA A 419 25.15 10.26 11.59
CA ALA A 419 25.75 11.57 11.34
C ALA A 419 24.72 12.49 10.68
N SER A 420 24.49 13.66 11.30
CA SER A 420 23.55 14.64 10.80
C SER A 420 23.87 15.03 9.36
N SER A 421 22.85 15.07 8.50
CA SER A 421 22.99 15.42 7.09
C SER A 421 23.30 16.92 6.88
N THR A 422 24.52 17.36 7.19
CA THR A 422 25.08 18.56 6.54
C THR A 422 25.29 18.31 5.04
N ALA A 423 25.42 17.04 4.61
CA ALA A 423 25.61 16.63 3.21
C ALA A 423 24.39 16.82 2.27
N LEU A 424 23.16 16.92 2.79
CA LEU A 424 21.97 17.16 1.94
C LEU A 424 21.97 18.59 1.35
N ALA A 425 22.73 19.52 1.94
CA ALA A 425 22.92 20.86 1.40
C ALA A 425 23.80 20.86 0.13
N GLU A 426 24.70 19.88 -0.03
CA GLU A 426 25.58 19.78 -1.20
C GLU A 426 24.94 19.01 -2.37
N SER A 427 24.08 18.02 -2.12
CA SER A 427 23.37 17.28 -3.19
C SER A 427 22.32 18.14 -3.93
N LYS A 428 21.90 19.27 -3.34
CA LYS A 428 21.05 20.29 -4.01
C LYS A 428 21.67 20.83 -5.31
N LYS A 429 22.99 20.73 -5.50
CA LYS A 429 23.67 21.14 -6.75
C LYS A 429 23.60 20.09 -7.88
N HIS A 430 23.23 18.83 -7.61
CA HIS A 430 23.24 17.76 -8.62
C HIS A 430 21.87 17.13 -8.89
N ALA A 431 20.92 17.21 -7.96
CA ALA A 431 19.57 16.63 -8.14
C ALA A 431 18.65 17.43 -9.09
N ALA A 432 19.05 18.62 -9.56
CA ALA A 432 18.26 19.42 -10.48
C ALA A 432 18.23 18.87 -11.92
N VAL A 433 19.08 17.90 -12.27
CA VAL A 433 19.35 17.51 -13.68
C VAL A 433 18.65 16.22 -14.13
N ARG A 434 18.04 15.41 -13.25
CA ARG A 434 17.30 14.22 -13.70
C ARG A 434 16.07 13.96 -12.84
N CYS A 435 14.90 14.36 -13.34
CA CYS A 435 13.57 13.76 -13.13
C CYS A 435 12.54 14.58 -13.94
N ALA A 436 12.18 14.04 -15.11
CA ALA A 436 10.99 14.33 -15.90
C ALA A 436 10.34 12.98 -16.20
#